data_AF-A0A6C6ZGX8-F1
#
_entry.id   AF-A0A6C6ZGX8-F1
#
_cell.length_a   1.000
_cell.length_b   1.000
_cell.length_c   1.000
_cell.angle_alpha   90.00
_cell.angle_beta   90.00
_cell.angle_gamma   90.00
#
_symmetry.space_group_name_H-M   'P 1'
#
loop_
_entity.id
_entity.type
_entity.pdbx_description
1 polymer ?
#
loop_
_entity_poly.entity_id
_entity_poly.type
_entity_poly.pdbx_seq_one_letter_code
_entity_poly.pdbx_strand_id
1 'polypeptide(L)' 'MSELASEMQSADVVLTTNNYKGDIGKPHMSVAGFITGINEAALRKKLGELLSEISKG' A
#
# COMPACT_ATOMS: atom_id res chain seq x y z
N MET A 1 -10.21 13.44 8.32
CA MET A 1 -9.73 12.06 8.06
C MET A 1 -10.75 10.98 8.49
N SER A 2 -12.02 11.33 8.73
CA SER A 2 -13.07 10.38 9.11
C SER A 2 -13.45 9.42 7.96
N GLU A 3 -13.44 9.92 6.73
CA GLU A 3 -13.79 9.15 5.52
C GLU A 3 -12.78 8.02 5.25
N LEU A 4 -11.49 8.26 5.51
CA LEU A 4 -10.47 7.24 5.29
C LEU A 4 -10.65 6.05 6.23
N ALA A 5 -11.02 6.29 7.49
CA ALA A 5 -11.19 5.24 8.48
C ALA A 5 -12.40 4.32 8.17
N SER A 6 -13.47 4.85 7.56
CA SER A 6 -14.61 4.03 7.13
C SER A 6 -14.27 3.20 5.89
N GLU A 7 -13.61 3.78 4.89
CA GLU A 7 -13.20 3.07 3.68
C GLU A 7 -12.12 2.02 3.96
N MET A 8 -11.27 2.26 4.95
CA MET A 8 -10.25 1.31 5.35
C MET A 8 -10.83 -0.01 5.86
N GLN A 9 -12.05 -0.06 6.40
CA GLN A 9 -12.61 -1.31 6.96
C GLN A 9 -12.77 -2.41 5.91
N SER A 10 -13.10 -2.04 4.67
CA SER A 10 -13.31 -2.96 3.55
C SER A 10 -12.06 -3.25 2.71
N ALA A 11 -10.92 -2.59 2.98
CA ALA A 11 -9.70 -2.76 2.21
C ALA A 11 -8.80 -3.90 2.73
N ASP A 12 -8.17 -4.70 1.86
CA ASP A 12 -7.14 -5.67 2.29
C ASP A 12 -5.76 -5.03 2.43
N VAL A 13 -5.51 -3.93 1.71
CA VAL A 13 -4.23 -3.20 1.68
C VAL A 13 -4.46 -1.71 1.45
N VAL A 14 -3.58 -0.88 2.02
CA VAL A 14 -3.60 0.58 1.83
C VAL A 14 -2.34 1.04 1.07
N LEU A 15 -2.52 1.75 -0.04
CA LEU A 15 -1.43 2.30 -0.84
C LEU A 15 -1.33 3.81 -0.63
N THR A 16 -0.17 4.31 -0.21
CA THR A 16 0.03 5.73 0.14
C THR A 16 0.94 6.44 -0.85
N THR A 17 0.61 7.68 -1.19
CA THR A 17 1.44 8.51 -2.08
C THR A 17 2.65 9.13 -1.38
N ASN A 18 2.62 9.18 -0.04
CA ASN A 18 3.74 9.60 0.81
C ASN A 18 4.37 8.39 1.53
N ASN A 19 5.56 8.58 2.10
CA ASN A 19 6.22 7.56 2.93
C ASN A 19 5.64 7.56 4.35
N TYR A 20 4.36 7.21 4.47
CA TYR A 20 3.68 7.08 5.75
C TYR A 20 4.28 5.93 6.56
N LYS A 21 4.61 6.20 7.82
CA LYS A 21 5.26 5.25 8.76
C LYS A 21 4.47 5.00 10.04
N GLY A 22 3.26 5.56 10.14
CA GLY A 22 2.39 5.27 11.27
C GLY A 22 1.76 3.88 11.16
N ASP A 23 0.99 3.50 12.16
CA ASP A 23 0.18 2.29 12.12
C ASP A 23 -1.24 2.62 11.61
N ILE A 24 -1.69 1.87 10.62
CA ILE A 24 -3.01 1.99 9.97
C ILE A 24 -3.88 0.76 10.29
N GLY A 25 -3.37 -0.21 11.06
CA GLY A 25 -4.07 -1.45 11.41
C GLY A 25 -4.28 -2.40 10.23
N LYS A 26 -3.68 -2.09 9.07
CA LYS A 26 -3.72 -2.88 7.83
C LYS A 26 -2.36 -2.82 7.13
N PRO A 27 -2.00 -3.84 6.33
CA PRO A 27 -0.83 -3.78 5.48
C PRO A 27 -0.84 -2.51 4.64
N HIS A 28 0.25 -1.75 4.66
CA HIS A 28 0.37 -0.52 3.90
C HIS A 28 1.72 -0.38 3.21
N MET A 29 1.72 0.31 2.07
CA MET A 29 2.92 0.50 1.26
C MET A 29 2.89 1.85 0.54
N SER A 30 4.04 2.54 0.54
CA SER A 30 4.19 3.74 -0.29
C SER A 30 4.35 3.37 -1.76
N VAL A 31 3.56 4.00 -2.62
CA VAL A 31 3.59 3.85 -4.07
C VAL A 31 4.26 5.03 -4.79
N ALA A 32 4.98 5.88 -4.05
CA ALA A 32 5.60 7.10 -4.59
C ALA A 32 6.46 6.85 -5.84
N GLY A 33 7.14 5.70 -5.95
CA GLY A 33 7.94 5.36 -7.14
C GLY A 33 7.13 5.20 -8.42
N PHE A 34 5.85 4.81 -8.36
CA PHE A 34 4.96 4.79 -9.54
C PHE A 34 4.51 6.19 -9.96
N ILE A 35 4.54 7.15 -9.03
CA ILE A 35 4.16 8.55 -9.33
C ILE A 35 5.35 9.28 -9.94
N THR A 36 6.56 9.05 -9.41
CA THR A 36 7.78 9.72 -9.85
C THR A 36 8.46 9.08 -11.06
N GLY A 37 8.10 7.84 -11.40
CA GLY A 37 8.78 7.05 -12.42
C GLY A 37 10.12 6.46 -11.98
N ILE A 38 10.47 6.59 -10.69
CA ILE A 38 11.75 6.13 -10.15
C ILE A 38 11.58 4.75 -9.50
N ASN A 39 12.47 3.82 -9.84
CA ASN A 39 12.51 2.46 -9.28
C ASN A 39 11.21 1.66 -9.46
N GLU A 40 10.43 1.94 -10.51
CA GLU A 40 9.14 1.29 -10.74
C GLU A 40 9.22 -0.24 -10.79
N ALA A 41 10.25 -0.81 -11.40
CA ALA A 41 10.40 -2.27 -11.52
C ALA A 41 10.56 -2.93 -10.15
N ALA A 42 11.41 -2.37 -9.28
CA ALA A 42 11.60 -2.86 -7.92
C ALA A 42 10.32 -2.68 -7.10
N LEU A 43 9.63 -1.56 -7.27
CA LEU A 43 8.37 -1.28 -6.58
C LEU A 43 7.25 -2.23 -7.02
N ARG A 44 7.16 -2.53 -8.32
CA ARG A 44 6.21 -3.48 -8.91
C ARG A 44 6.42 -4.89 -8.37
N LYS A 45 7.68 -5.33 -8.27
CA LYS A 45 8.00 -6.62 -7.66
C LYS A 45 7.53 -6.68 -6.21
N LYS A 46 7.89 -5.68 -5.39
CA LYS A 46 7.52 -5.61 -3.98
C LYS A 46 6.00 -5.55 -3.76
N LEU A 47 5.28 -4.78 -4.58
CA LEU A 47 3.82 -4.75 -4.52
C LEU A 47 3.21 -6.12 -4.89
N GLY A 48 3.76 -6.79 -5.90
CA GLY A 48 3.32 -8.14 -6.28
C GLY A 48 3.52 -9.17 -5.16
N GLU A 49 4.65 -9.10 -4.45
CA GLU A 49 4.92 -9.95 -3.28
C GLU A 49 3.91 -9.69 -2.16
N LEU A 50 3.67 -8.42 -1.80
CA LEU A 50 2.68 -8.03 -0.79
C LEU A 50 1.27 -8.55 -1.14
N LEU A 51 0.81 -8.34 -2.37
CA LEU A 51 -0.51 -8.80 -2.82
C LEU A 51 -0.60 -10.33 -2.82
N SER A 52 0.48 -11.02 -3.19
CA SER A 52 0.54 -12.49 -3.17
C SER A 52 0.48 -13.04 -1.75
N GLU A 53 1.11 -12.38 -0.77
CA GLU A 53 1.03 -12.74 0.65
C GLU A 53 -0.40 -12.59 1.17
N ILE A 54 -1.04 -11.44 0.89
CA ILE A 54 -2.42 -11.17 1.29
C ILE A 54 -3.39 -12.19 0.69
N SER A 55 -3.18 -12.59 -0.57
CA SER A 55 -4.06 -13.54 -1.26
C SER A 55 -4.03 -14.97 -0.70
N LYS A 56 -3.04 -15.31 0.13
CA LYS A 56 -2.85 -16.68 0.64
C LYS A 56 -3.73 -17.02 1.84
N GLY A 57 -4.31 -16.02 2.53
CA GLY A 57 -5.19 -16.23 3.67
C GLY A 57 -4.47 -16.70 4.93
#